data_AF-U3TTU3-F1
#
_entry.id   AF-U3TTU3-F1
#
_cell.length_a   1.000
_cell.length_b   1.000
_cell.length_c   1.000
_cell.angle_alpha   90.00
_cell.angle_beta   90.00
_cell.angle_gamma   90.00
#
_symmetry.space_group_name_H-M   'P 1'
#
loop_
_entity.id
_entity.type
_entity.pdbx_description
1 polymer ?
#
loop_
_entity_poly.entity_id
_entity_poly.type
_entity_poly.pdbx_seq_one_letter_code
_entity_poly.pdbx_strand_id
1 'polypeptide(L)'
;MIFAGKEIATDAEGYLKNSADWSEALAQAIAQQEAIEMSEAHWEVVHFVRDFYQQFNTSPAVRMLVKAMAQKYGEEKGNSRYLFRLFPEGPAKQATKIAGLPKPAKCL
;
A
#
# COMPACT_ATOMS: atom_id res chain seq x y z
N MET A 1 0.49 17.00 3.78
CA MET A 1 1.92 16.89 4.17
C MET A 1 2.79 17.69 3.21
N ILE A 2 3.99 18.13 3.60
CA ILE A 2 4.95 18.76 2.66
C ILE A 2 5.92 17.69 2.16
N PHE A 3 6.10 17.57 0.85
CA PHE A 3 7.06 16.67 0.21
C PHE A 3 7.72 17.35 -0.98
N ALA A 4 9.06 17.32 -1.06
CA ALA A 4 9.83 17.96 -2.11
C ALA A 4 9.44 19.45 -2.38
N GLY A 5 9.13 20.20 -1.33
CA GLY A 5 8.70 21.60 -1.42
C GLY A 5 7.26 21.83 -1.92
N LYS A 6 6.48 20.76 -2.10
CA LYS A 6 5.08 20.81 -2.51
C LYS A 6 4.16 20.37 -1.39
N GLU A 7 3.01 21.01 -1.27
CA GLU A 7 1.94 20.54 -0.39
C GLU A 7 1.21 19.38 -1.07
N ILE A 8 1.24 18.21 -0.43
CA ILE A 8 0.52 17.01 -0.83
C ILE A 8 -0.73 16.88 0.02
N ALA A 9 -1.89 16.85 -0.62
CA ALA A 9 -3.17 16.79 0.06
C ALA A 9 -3.43 15.38 0.62
N THR A 10 -3.60 15.29 1.93
CA THR A 10 -3.92 14.05 2.65
C THR A 10 -5.21 14.18 3.44
N ASP A 11 -5.82 13.05 3.82
CA ASP A 11 -6.86 13.02 4.85
C ASP A 11 -6.26 13.05 6.27
N ALA A 12 -7.12 12.97 7.29
CA ALA A 12 -6.71 13.01 8.69
C ALA A 12 -5.88 11.80 9.14
N GLU A 13 -5.97 10.69 8.40
CA GLU A 13 -5.22 9.47 8.65
C GLU A 13 -3.96 9.38 7.76
N GLY A 14 -3.71 10.38 6.91
CA GLY A 14 -2.54 10.47 6.05
C GLY A 14 -2.67 9.76 4.70
N TYR A 15 -3.86 9.33 4.29
CA TYR A 15 -4.06 8.80 2.92
C TYR A 15 -4.02 9.93 1.90
N LEU A 16 -3.47 9.67 0.72
CA LEU A 16 -3.45 10.66 -0.36
C LEU A 16 -4.88 10.92 -0.86
N LYS A 17 -5.25 12.19 -0.97
CA LYS A 17 -6.51 12.61 -1.60
C LYS A 17 -6.45 12.51 -3.13
N ASN A 18 -5.26 12.69 -3.70
CA ASN A 18 -5.01 12.58 -5.13
C ASN A 18 -3.95 11.49 -5.38
N SER A 19 -4.36 10.35 -5.94
CA SER A 19 -3.47 9.23 -6.21
C SER A 19 -2.45 9.51 -7.32
N ALA A 20 -2.66 10.56 -8.13
CA ALA A 20 -1.73 11.01 -9.15
C ALA A 20 -0.48 11.71 -8.58
N ASP A 21 -0.54 12.19 -7.33
CA ASP A 21 0.61 12.80 -6.65
C ASP A 21 1.67 11.76 -6.23
N TRP A 22 1.32 10.48 -6.29
CA TRP A 22 2.17 9.38 -5.86
C TRP A 22 3.42 9.24 -6.72
N SER A 23 4.54 8.99 -6.05
CA SER A 23 5.82 8.56 -6.60
C SER A 23 6.45 7.59 -5.60
N GLU A 24 7.41 6.77 -6.00
CA GLU A 24 8.13 5.89 -5.08
C GLU A 24 8.80 6.68 -3.94
N ALA A 25 9.35 7.87 -4.23
CA ALA A 25 9.94 8.72 -3.20
C ALA A 25 8.90 9.22 -2.18
N LEU A 26 7.68 9.57 -2.63
CA LEU A 26 6.58 9.93 -1.73
C LEU A 26 6.08 8.72 -0.94
N ALA A 27 5.98 7.55 -1.59
CA ALA A 27 5.60 6.30 -0.95
C ALA A 27 6.59 5.92 0.16
N GLN A 28 7.89 6.12 -0.05
CA GLN A 28 8.91 5.91 0.96
C GLN A 28 8.76 6.87 2.15
N ALA A 29 8.43 8.14 1.90
CA ALA A 29 8.12 9.09 2.98
C ALA A 29 6.86 8.70 3.76
N ILE A 30 5.82 8.18 3.09
CA ILE A 30 4.62 7.65 3.74
C ILE A 30 4.95 6.40 4.56
N ALA A 31 5.77 5.48 4.03
CA ALA A 31 6.19 4.27 4.72
C ALA A 31 6.97 4.57 6.00
N GLN A 32 7.84 5.58 5.97
CA GLN A 32 8.55 6.06 7.17
C GLN A 32 7.58 6.55 8.25
N GLN A 33 6.50 7.24 7.88
CA GLN A 33 5.45 7.66 8.82
C GLN A 33 4.67 6.47 9.40
N GLU A 34 4.58 5.37 8.66
CA GLU A 34 3.98 4.10 9.08
C GLU A 34 4.97 3.17 9.81
N ALA A 35 6.18 3.64 10.11
CA ALA A 35 7.26 2.86 10.71
C ALA A 35 7.61 1.57 9.93
N ILE A 36 7.52 1.64 8.60
CA ILE A 36 7.87 0.54 7.68
C ILE A 36 9.17 0.86 6.94
N GLU A 37 10.11 -0.08 7.00
CA GLU A 37 11.29 -0.08 6.14
C GLU A 37 10.97 -0.78 4.81
N MET A 38 11.04 -0.01 3.72
CA MET A 38 10.65 -0.49 2.39
C MET A 38 11.70 -1.40 1.75
N SER A 39 11.63 -2.69 2.03
CA SER A 39 12.37 -3.72 1.28
C SER A 39 11.71 -4.05 -0.07
N GLU A 40 12.40 -4.81 -0.92
CA GLU A 40 11.87 -5.28 -2.22
C GLU A 40 10.50 -5.98 -2.08
N ALA A 41 10.34 -6.79 -1.03
CA ALA A 41 9.08 -7.46 -0.72
C ALA A 41 7.91 -6.50 -0.43
N HIS A 42 8.19 -5.35 0.19
CA HIS A 42 7.16 -4.33 0.43
C HIS A 42 6.77 -3.66 -0.87
N TRP A 43 7.74 -3.35 -1.73
CA TRP A 43 7.50 -2.77 -3.05
C TRP A 43 6.67 -3.70 -3.94
N GLU A 44 6.96 -5.02 -3.94
CA GLU A 44 6.16 -6.00 -4.66
C GLU A 44 4.66 -5.90 -4.33
N VAL A 45 4.34 -5.74 -3.04
CA VAL A 45 2.96 -5.62 -2.54
C VAL A 45 2.36 -4.24 -2.87
N VAL A 46 3.12 -3.17 -2.67
CA VAL A 46 2.67 -1.79 -2.92
C VAL A 46 2.36 -1.57 -4.41
N HIS A 47 3.25 -2.00 -5.30
CA HIS A 47 3.01 -1.93 -6.75
C HIS A 47 1.81 -2.77 -7.14
N PHE A 48 1.69 -3.99 -6.62
CA PHE A 48 0.52 -4.83 -6.90
C PHE A 48 -0.80 -4.14 -6.51
N VAL A 49 -0.87 -3.55 -5.31
CA VAL A 49 -2.06 -2.84 -4.83
C VAL A 49 -2.37 -1.62 -5.71
N ARG A 50 -1.34 -0.88 -6.13
CA ARG A 50 -1.48 0.28 -7.01
C ARG A 50 -1.97 -0.10 -8.41
N ASP A 51 -1.37 -1.11 -9.02
CA ASP A 51 -1.74 -1.63 -10.34
C ASP A 51 -3.18 -2.15 -10.33
N PHE A 52 -3.54 -2.89 -9.27
CA PHE A 52 -4.91 -3.37 -9.08
C PHE A 52 -5.91 -2.20 -8.99
N TYR A 53 -5.58 -1.15 -8.24
CA TYR A 53 -6.43 0.04 -8.16
C TYR A 53 -6.55 0.76 -9.51
N GLN A 54 -5.46 0.89 -10.27
CA GLN A 54 -5.51 1.50 -11.60
C GLN A 54 -6.39 0.70 -12.57
N GLN A 55 -6.40 -0.63 -12.44
CA GLN A 55 -7.19 -1.51 -13.30
C GLN A 55 -8.68 -1.58 -12.89
N PHE A 56 -8.97 -1.63 -11.59
CA PHE A 56 -10.31 -1.93 -11.08
C PHE A 56 -10.98 -0.77 -10.31
N ASN A 57 -10.28 0.36 -10.15
CA ASN A 57 -10.70 1.54 -9.38
C ASN A 57 -11.15 1.21 -7.95
N THR A 58 -10.53 0.19 -7.34
CA THR A 58 -10.80 -0.24 -5.97
C THR A 58 -9.57 -0.94 -5.39
N SER A 59 -9.40 -0.91 -4.07
CA SER A 59 -8.30 -1.63 -3.40
C SER A 59 -8.63 -3.12 -3.26
N PRO A 60 -7.64 -4.03 -3.38
CA PRO A 60 -7.89 -5.45 -3.21
C PRO A 60 -8.16 -5.79 -1.74
N ALA A 61 -9.12 -6.69 -1.49
CA ALA A 61 -9.31 -7.26 -0.16
C ALA A 61 -8.10 -8.11 0.26
N VAL A 62 -7.86 -8.28 1.57
CA VAL A 62 -6.71 -9.05 2.10
C VAL A 62 -6.64 -10.46 1.50
N ARG A 63 -7.78 -11.17 1.40
CA ARG A 63 -7.82 -12.50 0.76
C ARG A 63 -7.38 -12.49 -0.70
N MET A 64 -7.76 -11.46 -1.45
CA MET A 64 -7.34 -11.31 -2.84
C MET A 64 -5.85 -11.00 -2.93
N LEU A 65 -5.35 -10.12 -2.06
CA LEU A 65 -3.93 -9.79 -1.98
C LEU A 65 -3.09 -11.05 -1.71
N VAL A 66 -3.47 -11.82 -0.69
CA VAL A 66 -2.83 -13.11 -0.35
C VAL A 66 -2.80 -14.05 -1.57
N LYS A 67 -3.96 -14.25 -2.22
CA LYS A 67 -4.07 -15.14 -3.40
C LYS A 67 -3.23 -14.66 -4.57
N ALA A 68 -3.22 -13.35 -4.85
CA ALA A 68 -2.46 -12.79 -5.96
C ALA A 68 -0.95 -12.84 -5.71
N MET A 69 -0.52 -12.58 -4.48
CA MET A 69 0.87 -12.76 -4.06
C MET A 69 1.30 -14.23 -4.16
N ALA A 70 0.43 -15.18 -3.79
CA ALA A 70 0.69 -16.61 -3.96
C ALA A 70 0.87 -16.99 -5.43
N GLN A 71 0.00 -16.47 -6.30
CA GLN A 71 0.04 -16.76 -7.72
C GLN A 71 1.27 -16.17 -8.42
N LYS A 72 1.69 -14.97 -8.02
CA LYS A 72 2.80 -14.26 -8.68
C LYS A 72 4.18 -14.66 -8.12
N TYR A 73 4.28 -14.93 -6.82
CA TYR A 73 5.56 -15.11 -6.14
C TYR A 73 5.65 -16.41 -5.32
N GLY A 74 4.63 -17.26 -5.35
CA GLY A 74 4.59 -18.53 -4.63
C GLY A 74 3.93 -18.46 -3.24
N GLU A 75 3.50 -19.62 -2.74
CA GLU A 75 2.77 -19.78 -1.47
C GLU A 75 3.53 -19.21 -0.25
N GLU A 76 4.86 -19.20 -0.28
CA GLU A 76 5.70 -18.67 0.81
C GLU A 76 5.53 -17.16 1.02
N LYS A 77 5.28 -16.41 -0.06
CA LYS A 77 4.97 -14.97 -0.05
C LYS A 77 3.46 -14.70 -0.07
N GLY A 78 2.68 -15.68 -0.51
CA GLY A 78 1.24 -15.64 -0.65
C GLY A 78 0.44 -16.06 0.58
N ASN A 79 0.86 -15.70 1.79
CA ASN A 79 0.14 -16.05 3.00
C ASN A 79 -0.03 -14.86 3.96
N SER A 80 -1.09 -14.91 4.76
CA SER A 80 -1.43 -13.84 5.71
C SER A 80 -0.28 -13.54 6.66
N ARG A 81 0.38 -14.56 7.21
CA ARG A 81 1.49 -14.38 8.17
C ARG A 81 2.66 -13.61 7.55
N TYR A 82 3.01 -13.90 6.30
CA TYR A 82 4.05 -13.17 5.59
C TYR A 82 3.68 -11.71 5.39
N LEU A 83 2.46 -11.43 4.92
CA LEU A 83 2.02 -10.06 4.71
C LEU A 83 1.94 -9.26 6.01
N PHE A 84 1.49 -9.85 7.11
CA PHE A 84 1.48 -9.19 8.43
C PHE A 84 2.88 -8.94 9.00
N ARG A 85 3.90 -9.71 8.58
CA ARG A 85 5.30 -9.41 8.93
C ARG A 85 5.81 -8.18 8.19
N LEU A 86 5.39 -7.99 6.93
CA LEU A 86 5.72 -6.81 6.13
C LEU A 86 4.93 -5.57 6.58
N PHE A 87 3.67 -5.76 6.95
CA PHE A 87 2.73 -4.68 7.28
C PHE A 87 2.04 -4.99 8.62
N PRO A 88 2.70 -4.69 9.76
CA PRO A 88 2.24 -5.09 11.09
C PRO A 88 0.88 -4.54 11.51
N GLU A 89 0.53 -3.32 11.08
CA GLU A 89 -0.75 -2.66 11.40
C GLU A 89 -1.88 -3.08 10.45
N GLY A 90 -1.60 -4.01 9.53
CA GLY A 90 -2.57 -4.55 8.59
C GLY A 90 -2.10 -4.41 7.14
N PRO A 91 -1.94 -5.53 6.39
CA PRO A 91 -1.48 -5.52 5.01
C PRO A 91 -2.29 -4.63 4.08
N ALA A 92 -3.62 -4.72 4.12
CA ALA A 92 -4.45 -3.86 3.28
C ALA A 92 -4.32 -2.39 3.70
N LYS A 93 -4.33 -2.09 4.99
CA LYS A 93 -4.27 -0.71 5.51
C LYS A 93 -2.97 -0.01 5.10
N GLN A 94 -1.84 -0.59 5.48
CA GLN A 94 -0.54 0.04 5.27
C GLN A 94 -0.13 -0.01 3.80
N ALA A 95 -0.34 -1.13 3.09
CA ALA A 95 0.01 -1.19 1.67
C ALA A 95 -0.84 -0.22 0.84
N THR A 96 -2.15 -0.09 1.10
CA THR A 96 -3.01 0.89 0.41
C THR A 96 -2.55 2.33 0.66
N LYS A 97 -2.20 2.67 1.91
CA LYS A 97 -1.70 4.01 2.25
C LYS A 97 -0.37 4.32 1.55
N ILE A 98 0.59 3.40 1.61
CA ILE A 98 1.90 3.53 0.96
C ILE A 98 1.78 3.53 -0.58
N ALA A 99 0.82 2.80 -1.14
CA ALA A 99 0.47 2.82 -2.56
C ALA A 99 -0.17 4.14 -3.02
N GLY A 100 -0.36 5.10 -2.11
CA GLY A 100 -0.90 6.43 -2.41
C GLY A 100 -2.35 6.40 -2.83
N LEU A 101 -3.11 5.44 -2.31
CA LEU A 101 -4.52 5.28 -2.62
C LEU A 101 -5.37 5.92 -1.52
N PRO A 102 -6.59 6.36 -1.84
CA PRO A 102 -7.51 6.89 -0.84
C PRO A 102 -7.90 5.79 0.16
N LYS A 103 -8.32 6.21 1.36
CA LYS A 103 -8.77 5.30 2.41
C LYS A 103 -9.88 4.37 1.88
N PRO A 104 -9.79 3.04 2.08
CA PRO A 104 -10.85 2.11 1.68
C PRO A 104 -12.18 2.47 2.33
N ALA A 105 -13.26 2.52 1.54
CA ALA A 105 -14.61 2.87 2.02
C ALA A 105 -15.18 1.84 3.02
N LYS A 106 -14.64 0.62 3.07
CA LYS A 106 -14.96 -0.41 4.06
C LYS A 106 -13.67 -0.91 4.68
N CYS A 107 -13.47 -0.65 5.97
CA CYS A 107 -12.50 -1.39 6.77
C CYS A 107 -13.01 -2.84 6.86
N LEU A 108 -12.23 -3.80 6.37
CA LEU A 108 -12.53 -5.24 6.44
C LEU A 108 -12.40 -5.75 7.87
#